data_AF-A0A7V2EVX5-F1
#
_entry.id   AF-A0A7V2EVX5-F1
#
_cell.length_a   1.000
_cell.length_b   1.000
_cell.length_c   1.000
_cell.angle_alpha   90.00
_cell.angle_beta   90.00
_cell.angle_gamma   90.00
#
_symmetry.space_group_name_H-M   'P 1'
#
loop_
_entity.id
_entity.type
_entity.pdbx_description
1 polymer ?
#
loop_
_entity_poly.entity_id
_entity_poly.type
_entity_poly.pdbx_seq_one_letter_code
_entity_poly.pdbx_strand_id
1 'polypeptide(L)'
;RHTGDFSFVRAYVAPDGSSAEYSEDNVPFHPRRHLAVSRGALAEGDLTMTLGYPGTTRRYRTSHAIAFFVDHYYPRRIEYFGDVLDILAEEARRGREVEIKIAGTERGLANAWKNYQGMLEGLRRDNLVAKKVDEEAALKQFTQGHKDYRDGAAAIGEIGNLYDDYLTFWEQRALLSSLQYASPTMKAAWTIYKWAVEREKPDAERDHGYQDRDQRRVRRSLVNLSANLDVPTDRRVFAYFLGQLAEAGFAGLAAGTDGVAAGASDAEIAALTDRLYYGTRLTDEDARMALFGKSRDELLEAGDPFIDFVAGIYDAQEALDDRFEAFSGALQALRPKVMRLREAASDAALYPDANFTMRLSVGEIEGYSPRDAVNYGWQTTLTGVMEKYTGEEPFDVPVKLRDLYAARDYGPYLDPTIDDVPVCFLTTNDITGGNSGSPVLNGRGELIGLVFDGNYESISADYDFNPALTRAIHVDTRYMLFLLDRFAGAQTLLKELDITDGVHGAGQRTDAGAANDERGMRH
;
A
#
# COMPACT_ATOMS: atom_id res chain seq x y z
N ARG A 1 -2.82 19.42 -7.17
CA ARG A 1 -2.98 19.14 -5.71
C ARG A 1 -2.45 20.36 -4.95
N HIS A 2 -2.86 20.63 -3.70
CA HIS A 2 -2.44 21.83 -2.95
C HIS A 2 -1.97 21.48 -1.52
N THR A 3 -1.21 20.39 -1.37
CA THR A 3 -0.89 19.81 -0.06
C THR A 3 0.58 20.01 0.27
N GLY A 4 0.88 20.57 1.45
CA GLY A 4 2.23 20.63 2.00
C GLY A 4 2.56 19.35 2.77
N ASP A 5 2.68 18.22 2.07
CA ASP A 5 2.87 16.90 2.69
C ASP A 5 4.36 16.63 2.98
N PHE A 6 4.83 17.07 4.14
CA PHE A 6 6.18 16.80 4.60
C PHE A 6 6.28 16.87 6.13
N SER A 7 7.30 16.21 6.67
CA SER A 7 7.72 16.35 8.06
C SER A 7 9.23 16.17 8.17
N PHE A 8 9.81 16.63 9.28
CA PHE A 8 11.22 16.43 9.57
C PHE A 8 11.38 15.49 10.75
N VAL A 9 12.30 14.54 10.61
CA VAL A 9 12.75 13.66 11.68
C VAL A 9 14.26 13.75 11.81
N ARG A 10 14.79 13.42 12.99
CA ARG A 10 16.23 13.36 13.24
C ARG A 10 16.59 11.95 13.68
N ALA A 11 17.50 11.31 12.96
CA ALA A 11 18.06 10.02 13.35
C ALA A 11 19.10 10.21 14.46
N TYR A 12 19.10 9.31 15.43
CA TYR A 12 20.02 9.28 16.57
C TYR A 12 20.72 7.92 16.66
N VAL A 13 21.95 7.92 17.15
CA VAL A 13 22.80 6.73 17.38
C VAL A 13 23.41 6.81 18.78
N ALA A 14 23.95 5.69 19.26
CA ALA A 14 24.77 5.71 20.47
C ALA A 14 25.99 6.64 20.29
N PRO A 15 26.61 7.14 21.37
CA PRO A 15 27.82 7.97 21.30
C PRO A 15 28.99 7.34 20.54
N ASP A 16 29.04 6.01 20.42
CA ASP A 16 30.04 5.27 19.64
C ASP A 16 29.70 5.13 18.14
N GLY A 17 28.53 5.62 17.72
CA GLY A 17 28.03 5.57 16.35
C GLY A 17 27.23 4.31 15.99
N SER A 18 27.04 3.37 16.92
CA SER A 18 26.25 2.16 16.69
C SER A 18 24.73 2.41 16.80
N SER A 19 23.95 1.52 16.18
CA SER A 19 22.48 1.55 16.31
C SER A 19 22.08 1.27 17.76
N ALA A 20 21.20 2.10 18.30
CA ALA A 20 20.72 1.98 19.67
C ALA A 20 19.21 2.22 19.77
N GLU A 21 18.59 1.64 20.79
CA GLU A 21 17.26 2.03 21.24
C GLU A 21 17.27 3.48 21.76
N TYR A 22 16.10 4.06 21.98
CA TYR A 22 15.97 5.41 22.53
C TYR A 22 16.71 5.53 23.88
N SER A 23 17.55 6.57 23.99
CA SER A 23 18.19 7.05 25.21
C SER A 23 18.39 8.56 25.12
N GLU A 24 18.34 9.26 26.25
CA GLU A 24 18.68 10.68 26.34
C GLU A 24 20.17 10.94 26.04
N ASP A 25 21.02 9.91 26.19
CA ASP A 25 22.46 9.98 25.90
C ASP A 25 22.78 9.81 24.40
N ASN A 26 21.79 9.46 23.56
CA ASN A 26 22.03 9.29 22.13
C ASN A 26 22.38 10.62 21.46
N VAL A 27 23.21 10.55 20.42
CA VAL A 27 23.68 11.72 19.66
C VAL A 27 23.11 11.72 18.24
N PRO A 28 22.95 12.89 17.61
CA PRO A 28 22.49 12.96 16.22
C PRO A 28 23.38 12.14 15.28
N PHE A 29 22.76 11.36 14.40
CA PHE A 29 23.48 10.63 13.36
C PHE A 29 24.09 11.61 12.34
N HIS A 30 25.38 11.44 12.06
CA HIS A 30 26.09 12.22 11.05
C HIS A 30 26.21 11.43 9.74
N PRO A 31 25.36 11.72 8.73
CA PRO A 31 25.37 10.96 7.49
C PRO A 31 26.61 11.30 6.64
N ARG A 32 27.10 10.31 5.89
CA ARG A 32 28.23 10.53 4.95
C ARG A 32 27.87 11.50 3.81
N ARG A 33 26.59 11.57 3.45
CA ARG A 33 26.02 12.43 2.40
C ARG A 33 24.64 12.89 2.84
N HIS A 34 24.28 14.10 2.46
CA HIS A 34 22.92 14.63 2.54
C HIS A 34 22.60 15.31 1.22
N LEU A 35 21.31 15.54 0.96
CA LEU A 35 20.85 16.24 -0.24
C LEU A 35 20.88 17.74 0.00
N ALA A 36 21.42 18.49 -0.96
CA ALA A 36 21.22 19.92 -1.02
C ALA A 36 19.77 20.22 -1.46
N VAL A 37 19.14 21.22 -0.85
CA VAL A 37 17.75 21.61 -1.11
C VAL A 37 17.74 22.79 -2.06
N SER A 38 17.31 22.55 -3.31
CA SER A 38 17.21 23.61 -4.30
C SER A 38 15.98 24.47 -4.01
N ARG A 39 16.14 25.80 -4.06
CA ARG A 39 15.03 26.76 -4.15
C ARG A 39 14.91 27.39 -5.54
N GLY A 40 15.63 26.85 -6.51
CA GLY A 40 15.61 27.31 -7.90
C GLY A 40 14.26 27.10 -8.58
N ALA A 41 14.02 27.88 -9.63
CA ALA A 41 12.84 27.73 -10.46
C ALA A 41 12.83 26.39 -11.20
N LEU A 42 11.61 25.87 -11.41
CA LEU A 42 11.34 24.64 -12.15
C LEU A 42 10.62 25.00 -13.45
N ALA A 43 10.87 24.23 -14.51
CA ALA A 43 10.20 24.38 -15.79
C ALA A 43 9.67 23.03 -16.31
N GLU A 44 8.63 23.09 -17.15
CA GLU A 44 8.15 21.93 -17.89
C GLU A 44 9.27 21.35 -18.77
N GLY A 45 9.40 20.03 -18.79
CA GLY A 45 10.47 19.30 -19.47
C GLY A 45 11.79 19.19 -18.68
N ASP A 46 11.89 19.78 -17.48
CA ASP A 46 13.08 19.60 -16.64
C ASP A 46 13.25 18.13 -16.24
N LEU A 47 14.48 17.63 -16.33
CA LEU A 47 14.85 16.27 -15.91
C LEU A 47 14.59 16.06 -14.41
N THR A 48 13.94 14.94 -14.07
CA THR A 48 13.66 14.54 -12.70
C THR A 48 14.08 13.11 -12.41
N MET A 49 14.66 12.90 -11.24
CA MET A 49 15.11 11.60 -10.76
C MET A 49 14.50 11.32 -9.38
N THR A 50 13.67 10.28 -9.27
CA THR A 50 13.08 9.85 -8.01
C THR A 50 13.79 8.59 -7.51
N LEU A 51 14.31 8.64 -6.28
CA LEU A 51 14.93 7.50 -5.60
C LEU A 51 14.06 7.06 -4.43
N GLY A 52 13.67 5.79 -4.38
CA GLY A 52 12.74 5.32 -3.35
C GLY A 52 12.72 3.81 -3.16
N TYR A 53 11.86 3.35 -2.26
CA TYR A 53 11.64 1.93 -1.95
C TYR A 53 10.21 1.52 -2.34
N PRO A 54 9.89 1.46 -3.65
CA PRO A 54 8.56 1.05 -4.09
C PRO A 54 8.21 -0.34 -3.56
N GLY A 55 6.98 -0.46 -3.04
CA GLY A 55 6.48 -1.66 -2.38
C GLY A 55 6.30 -2.82 -3.32
N THR A 56 5.26 -2.79 -4.16
CA THR A 56 4.97 -3.91 -5.08
C THR A 56 4.26 -3.45 -6.34
N THR A 57 4.73 -3.90 -7.49
CA THR A 57 4.02 -3.83 -8.77
C THR A 57 3.77 -5.24 -9.31
N ARG A 58 2.93 -5.35 -10.34
CA ARG A 58 2.42 -6.59 -10.92
C ARG A 58 2.35 -6.50 -12.46
N ARG A 59 3.30 -5.80 -13.08
CA ARG A 59 3.25 -5.42 -14.51
C ARG A 59 3.41 -6.60 -15.46
N TYR A 60 4.08 -7.65 -14.99
CA TYR A 60 4.37 -8.84 -15.78
C TYR A 60 3.46 -10.03 -15.44
N ARG A 61 2.33 -9.78 -14.77
CA ARG A 61 1.33 -10.81 -14.50
C ARG A 61 0.66 -11.27 -15.79
N THR A 62 0.26 -12.55 -15.80
CA THR A 62 -0.47 -13.15 -16.93
C THR A 62 -1.91 -12.66 -16.99
N SER A 63 -2.57 -12.83 -18.14
CA SER A 63 -3.99 -12.54 -18.32
C SER A 63 -4.85 -13.23 -17.26
N HIS A 64 -4.59 -14.51 -16.97
CA HIS A 64 -5.26 -15.28 -15.92
C HIS A 64 -5.14 -14.64 -14.52
N ALA A 65 -3.95 -14.13 -14.19
CA ALA A 65 -3.73 -13.45 -12.92
C ALA A 65 -4.48 -12.11 -12.85
N ILE A 66 -4.50 -11.34 -13.94
CA ILE A 66 -5.25 -10.07 -14.00
C ILE A 66 -6.75 -10.33 -13.94
N ALA A 67 -7.25 -11.34 -14.65
CA ALA A 67 -8.66 -11.75 -14.64
C ALA A 67 -9.10 -12.13 -13.21
N PHE A 68 -8.30 -12.91 -12.48
CA PHE A 68 -8.58 -13.19 -11.07
C PHE A 68 -8.78 -11.89 -10.25
N PHE A 69 -7.92 -10.89 -10.44
CA PHE A 69 -8.06 -9.62 -9.73
C PHE A 69 -9.33 -8.84 -10.12
N VAL A 70 -9.60 -8.74 -11.42
CA VAL A 70 -10.70 -7.94 -11.97
C VAL A 70 -12.07 -8.58 -11.74
N ASP A 71 -12.16 -9.91 -11.87
CA ASP A 71 -13.42 -10.64 -11.89
C ASP A 71 -13.80 -11.21 -10.51
N HIS A 72 -12.82 -11.44 -9.63
CA HIS A 72 -13.05 -12.10 -8.35
C HIS A 72 -12.56 -11.26 -7.17
N TYR A 73 -11.26 -10.94 -7.11
CA TYR A 73 -10.67 -10.33 -5.91
C TYR A 73 -11.22 -8.93 -5.61
N TYR A 74 -11.09 -7.97 -6.55
CA TYR A 74 -11.51 -6.59 -6.28
C TYR A 74 -13.02 -6.46 -6.04
N PRO A 75 -13.91 -7.07 -6.85
CA PRO A 75 -15.35 -7.00 -6.58
C PRO A 75 -15.73 -7.46 -5.17
N ARG A 76 -15.23 -8.63 -4.73
CA ARG A 76 -15.53 -9.14 -3.38
C ARG A 76 -14.93 -8.29 -2.27
N ARG A 77 -13.72 -7.77 -2.46
CA ARG A 77 -13.11 -6.88 -1.45
C ARG A 77 -13.84 -5.54 -1.33
N ILE A 78 -14.36 -5.01 -2.44
CA ILE A 78 -15.20 -3.81 -2.44
C ILE A 78 -16.52 -4.06 -1.70
N GLU A 79 -17.18 -5.20 -1.97
CA GLU A 79 -18.39 -5.64 -1.28
C GLU A 79 -18.15 -5.75 0.23
N TYR A 80 -17.22 -6.61 0.65
CA TYR A 80 -16.97 -6.88 2.07
C TYR A 80 -16.52 -5.65 2.86
N PHE A 81 -15.69 -4.80 2.27
CA PHE A 81 -15.23 -3.61 2.97
C PHE A 81 -16.30 -2.53 3.02
N GLY A 82 -17.16 -2.45 2.01
CA GLY A 82 -18.34 -1.57 2.04
C GLY A 82 -19.28 -1.95 3.17
N ASP A 83 -19.63 -3.23 3.28
CA ASP A 83 -20.54 -3.73 4.32
C ASP A 83 -19.97 -3.51 5.72
N VAL A 84 -18.67 -3.74 5.93
CA VAL A 84 -18.02 -3.46 7.22
C VAL A 84 -17.99 -1.96 7.52
N LEU A 85 -17.76 -1.09 6.53
CA LEU A 85 -17.83 0.36 6.74
C LEU A 85 -19.23 0.81 7.14
N ASP A 86 -20.28 0.21 6.57
CA ASP A 86 -21.66 0.47 6.96
C ASP A 86 -21.92 0.04 8.42
N ILE A 87 -21.43 -1.14 8.82
CA ILE A 87 -21.48 -1.59 10.23
C ILE A 87 -20.77 -0.58 11.14
N LEU A 88 -19.54 -0.17 10.81
CA LEU A 88 -18.77 0.78 11.63
C LEU A 88 -19.48 2.15 11.72
N ALA A 89 -20.06 2.63 10.63
CA ALA A 89 -20.78 3.90 10.59
C ALA A 89 -22.05 3.86 11.46
N GLU A 90 -22.73 2.72 11.53
CA GLU A 90 -23.85 2.52 12.44
C GLU A 90 -23.40 2.46 13.91
N GLU A 91 -22.31 1.73 14.20
CA GLU A 91 -21.79 1.59 15.56
C GLU A 91 -21.24 2.91 16.10
N ALA A 92 -20.62 3.75 15.25
CA ALA A 92 -20.17 5.09 15.63
C ALA A 92 -21.30 5.97 16.21
N ARG A 93 -22.55 5.75 15.78
CA ARG A 93 -23.73 6.49 16.28
C ARG A 93 -24.07 6.17 17.73
N ARG A 94 -23.51 5.11 18.31
CA ARG A 94 -23.69 4.76 19.73
C ARG A 94 -23.01 5.74 20.68
N GLY A 95 -22.03 6.52 20.21
CA GLY A 95 -21.42 7.61 20.97
C GLY A 95 -19.95 7.85 20.66
N ARG A 96 -19.44 8.99 21.14
CA ARG A 96 -18.08 9.48 20.85
C ARG A 96 -16.96 8.52 21.27
N GLU A 97 -17.15 7.78 22.36
CA GLU A 97 -16.16 6.80 22.81
C GLU A 97 -15.97 5.67 21.77
N VAL A 98 -17.07 5.15 21.21
CA VAL A 98 -17.03 4.10 20.17
C VAL A 98 -16.40 4.64 18.90
N GLU A 99 -16.84 5.83 18.46
CA GLU A 99 -16.28 6.53 17.31
C GLU A 99 -14.74 6.66 17.41
N ILE A 100 -14.22 7.09 18.57
CA ILE A 100 -12.77 7.21 18.79
C ILE A 100 -12.06 5.85 18.68
N LYS A 101 -12.63 4.79 19.27
CA LYS A 101 -12.01 3.45 19.26
C LYS A 101 -11.92 2.85 17.84
N ILE A 102 -12.92 3.12 16.99
CA ILE A 102 -13.00 2.49 15.65
C ILE A 102 -12.47 3.38 14.52
N ALA A 103 -12.28 4.68 14.74
CA ALA A 103 -11.88 5.65 13.72
C ALA A 103 -10.62 5.26 12.93
N GLY A 104 -9.63 4.64 13.61
CA GLY A 104 -8.41 4.16 12.95
C GLY A 104 -8.69 3.03 11.96
N THR A 105 -9.52 2.06 12.37
CA THR A 105 -9.94 0.93 11.54
C THR A 105 -10.81 1.41 10.38
N GLU A 106 -11.81 2.26 10.65
CA GLU A 106 -12.69 2.84 9.63
C GLU A 106 -11.89 3.58 8.56
N ARG A 107 -10.97 4.46 8.97
CA ARG A 107 -10.12 5.21 8.02
C ARG A 107 -9.25 4.29 7.16
N GLY A 108 -8.66 3.27 7.76
CA GLY A 108 -7.84 2.28 7.05
C GLY A 108 -8.65 1.49 6.02
N LEU A 109 -9.83 1.00 6.42
CA LEU A 109 -10.74 0.28 5.53
C LEU A 109 -11.30 1.17 4.41
N ALA A 110 -11.72 2.40 4.73
CA ALA A 110 -12.24 3.35 3.75
C ALA A 110 -11.21 3.71 2.68
N ASN A 111 -9.94 3.86 3.07
CA ASN A 111 -8.85 4.07 2.11
C ASN A 111 -8.63 2.85 1.21
N ALA A 112 -8.59 1.64 1.78
CA ALA A 112 -8.44 0.42 1.00
C ALA A 112 -9.63 0.19 0.05
N TRP A 113 -10.86 0.42 0.53
CA TRP A 113 -12.09 0.31 -0.24
C TRP A 113 -12.09 1.23 -1.47
N LYS A 114 -11.79 2.52 -1.26
CA LYS A 114 -11.65 3.50 -2.36
C LYS A 114 -10.53 3.12 -3.34
N ASN A 115 -9.40 2.64 -2.84
CA ASN A 115 -8.30 2.20 -3.69
C ASN A 115 -8.70 1.00 -4.56
N TYR A 116 -9.41 0.00 -4.01
CA TYR A 116 -9.90 -1.14 -4.77
C TYR A 116 -10.93 -0.73 -5.83
N GLN A 117 -11.81 0.21 -5.52
CA GLN A 117 -12.75 0.78 -6.50
C GLN A 117 -12.00 1.44 -7.67
N GLY A 118 -11.06 2.34 -7.37
CA GLY A 118 -10.26 3.02 -8.39
C GLY A 118 -9.40 2.06 -9.22
N MET A 119 -8.84 1.02 -8.58
CA MET A 119 -8.06 0.00 -9.26
C MET A 119 -8.94 -0.81 -10.23
N LEU A 120 -10.11 -1.27 -9.78
CA LEU A 120 -11.05 -2.01 -10.63
C LEU A 120 -11.53 -1.17 -11.80
N GLU A 121 -11.87 0.10 -11.55
CA GLU A 121 -12.25 1.05 -12.60
C GLU A 121 -11.12 1.24 -13.62
N GLY A 122 -9.89 1.51 -13.16
CA GLY A 122 -8.73 1.70 -14.02
C GLY A 122 -8.42 0.47 -14.87
N LEU A 123 -8.37 -0.72 -14.28
CA LEU A 123 -8.11 -1.97 -14.99
C LEU A 123 -9.16 -2.28 -16.07
N ARG A 124 -10.43 -1.97 -15.80
CA ARG A 124 -11.53 -2.11 -16.77
C ARG A 124 -11.47 -1.06 -17.87
N ARG A 125 -11.26 0.21 -17.50
CA ARG A 125 -11.08 1.33 -18.45
C ARG A 125 -9.96 1.04 -19.43
N ASP A 126 -8.85 0.50 -18.93
CA ASP A 126 -7.65 0.22 -19.73
C ASP A 126 -7.75 -1.11 -20.49
N ASN A 127 -8.87 -1.84 -20.35
CA ASN A 127 -9.13 -3.17 -20.93
C ASN A 127 -7.95 -4.15 -20.74
N LEU A 128 -7.37 -4.16 -19.53
CA LEU A 128 -6.07 -4.77 -19.32
C LEU A 128 -6.05 -6.29 -19.53
N VAL A 129 -7.14 -6.99 -19.19
CA VAL A 129 -7.24 -8.45 -19.40
C VAL A 129 -7.08 -8.77 -20.88
N ALA A 130 -7.81 -8.08 -21.76
CA ALA A 130 -7.72 -8.31 -23.21
C ALA A 130 -6.32 -7.97 -23.76
N LYS A 131 -5.74 -6.84 -23.34
CA LYS A 131 -4.36 -6.49 -23.70
C LYS A 131 -3.37 -7.61 -23.32
N LYS A 132 -3.50 -8.19 -22.13
CA LYS A 132 -2.63 -9.30 -21.69
C LYS A 132 -2.86 -10.58 -22.49
N VAL A 133 -4.11 -10.88 -22.89
CA VAL A 133 -4.39 -12.01 -23.78
C VAL A 133 -3.70 -11.80 -25.14
N ASP A 134 -3.78 -10.59 -25.71
CA ASP A 134 -3.15 -10.27 -26.99
C ASP A 134 -1.62 -10.33 -26.91
N GLU A 135 -1.03 -9.78 -25.83
CA GLU A 135 0.41 -9.91 -25.54
C GLU A 135 0.83 -11.39 -25.48
N GLU A 136 0.09 -12.22 -24.75
CA GLU A 136 0.42 -13.64 -24.58
C GLU A 136 0.26 -14.45 -25.87
N ALA A 137 -0.71 -14.10 -26.72
CA ALA A 137 -0.84 -14.67 -28.05
C ALA A 137 0.38 -14.34 -28.93
N ALA A 138 0.88 -13.10 -28.88
CA ALA A 138 2.10 -12.69 -29.57
C ALA A 138 3.34 -13.43 -29.04
N LEU A 139 3.49 -13.58 -27.72
CA LEU A 139 4.56 -14.38 -27.12
C LEU A 139 4.50 -15.84 -27.57
N LYS A 140 3.30 -16.44 -27.62
CA LYS A 140 3.12 -17.80 -28.11
C LYS A 140 3.52 -17.91 -29.58
N GLN A 141 3.17 -16.94 -30.43
CA GLN A 141 3.59 -16.90 -31.82
C GLN A 141 5.12 -16.79 -31.95
N PHE A 142 5.77 -15.96 -31.15
CA PHE A 142 7.23 -15.81 -31.12
C PHE A 142 7.97 -17.16 -30.90
N THR A 143 7.43 -18.04 -30.04
CA THR A 143 8.02 -19.37 -29.77
C THR A 143 7.96 -20.36 -30.95
N GLN A 144 7.18 -20.06 -32.01
CA GLN A 144 7.16 -20.90 -33.21
C GLN A 144 8.52 -20.89 -33.91
N GLY A 145 9.19 -19.73 -33.94
CA GLY A 145 10.55 -19.56 -34.45
C GLY A 145 11.66 -19.82 -33.42
N HIS A 146 11.35 -19.72 -32.12
CA HIS A 146 12.34 -19.80 -31.04
C HIS A 146 12.01 -20.93 -30.06
N LYS A 147 12.51 -22.13 -30.36
CA LYS A 147 12.15 -23.36 -29.63
C LYS A 147 12.56 -23.34 -28.15
N ASP A 148 13.62 -22.64 -27.81
CA ASP A 148 14.18 -22.59 -26.45
C ASP A 148 13.26 -21.89 -25.44
N TYR A 149 12.26 -21.13 -25.90
CA TYR A 149 11.31 -20.39 -25.03
C TYR A 149 9.90 -21.00 -25.00
N ARG A 150 9.71 -22.20 -25.55
CA ARG A 150 8.40 -22.87 -25.56
C ARG A 150 7.91 -23.22 -24.16
N ASP A 151 8.82 -23.43 -23.21
CA ASP A 151 8.50 -23.66 -21.80
C ASP A 151 7.85 -22.43 -21.15
N GLY A 152 8.25 -21.21 -21.53
CA GLY A 152 7.60 -19.97 -21.11
C GLY A 152 6.16 -19.86 -21.62
N ALA A 153 5.90 -20.27 -22.87
CA ALA A 153 4.54 -20.27 -23.41
C ALA A 153 3.66 -21.35 -22.76
N ALA A 154 4.23 -22.53 -22.48
CA ALA A 154 3.54 -23.57 -21.71
C ALA A 154 3.22 -23.11 -20.29
N ALA A 155 4.16 -22.42 -19.64
CA ALA A 155 4.00 -21.90 -18.28
C ALA A 155 2.82 -20.92 -18.15
N ILE A 156 2.48 -20.14 -19.18
CA ILE A 156 1.29 -19.28 -19.16
C ILE A 156 0.01 -20.11 -18.96
N GLY A 157 -0.12 -21.23 -19.70
CA GLY A 157 -1.27 -22.14 -19.56
C GLY A 157 -1.27 -22.89 -18.23
N GLU A 158 -0.10 -23.33 -17.75
CA GLU A 158 0.03 -23.94 -16.41
C GLU A 158 -0.39 -22.97 -15.30
N ILE A 159 -0.03 -21.68 -15.42
CA ILE A 159 -0.49 -20.63 -14.52
C ILE A 159 -2.02 -20.49 -14.58
N GLY A 160 -2.63 -20.58 -15.76
CA GLY A 160 -4.08 -20.60 -15.91
C GLY A 160 -4.75 -21.70 -15.08
N ASN A 161 -4.27 -22.94 -15.24
CA ASN A 161 -4.79 -24.09 -14.47
C ASN A 161 -4.62 -23.90 -12.95
N LEU A 162 -3.52 -23.28 -12.50
CA LEU A 162 -3.31 -22.96 -11.08
C LEU A 162 -4.35 -21.96 -10.56
N TYR A 163 -4.71 -20.94 -11.35
CA TYR A 163 -5.77 -20.01 -10.97
C TYR A 163 -7.15 -20.69 -10.98
N ASP A 164 -7.42 -21.58 -11.92
CA ASP A 164 -8.67 -22.36 -11.93
C ASP A 164 -8.82 -23.21 -10.65
N ASP A 165 -7.74 -23.86 -10.19
CA ASP A 165 -7.76 -24.55 -8.89
C ASP A 165 -7.89 -23.56 -7.72
N TYR A 166 -7.15 -22.45 -7.74
CA TYR A 166 -7.22 -21.44 -6.69
C TYR A 166 -8.63 -20.87 -6.53
N LEU A 167 -9.36 -20.69 -7.64
CA LEU A 167 -10.74 -20.23 -7.64
C LEU A 167 -11.69 -21.14 -6.86
N THR A 168 -11.35 -22.41 -6.65
CA THR A 168 -12.18 -23.34 -5.86
C THR A 168 -12.16 -23.08 -4.35
N PHE A 169 -11.18 -22.32 -3.85
CA PHE A 169 -11.00 -22.14 -2.41
C PHE A 169 -10.54 -20.75 -1.96
N TRP A 170 -10.18 -19.86 -2.89
CA TRP A 170 -9.65 -18.54 -2.56
C TRP A 170 -10.58 -17.71 -1.68
N GLU A 171 -11.90 -17.77 -1.91
CA GLU A 171 -12.89 -16.94 -1.24
C GLU A 171 -13.03 -17.35 0.22
N GLN A 172 -13.15 -18.66 0.50
CA GLN A 172 -13.15 -19.21 1.86
C GLN A 172 -11.88 -18.80 2.62
N ARG A 173 -10.71 -18.93 1.98
CA ARG A 173 -9.44 -18.52 2.56
C ARG A 173 -9.39 -17.01 2.83
N ALA A 174 -9.87 -16.19 1.91
CA ALA A 174 -9.91 -14.73 2.05
C ALA A 174 -10.87 -14.29 3.16
N LEU A 175 -12.00 -14.97 3.31
CA LEU A 175 -12.99 -14.75 4.37
C LEU A 175 -12.46 -15.17 5.74
N LEU A 176 -11.78 -16.31 5.85
CA LEU A 176 -11.11 -16.73 7.08
C LEU A 176 -10.05 -15.72 7.53
N SER A 177 -9.23 -15.25 6.59
CA SER A 177 -8.28 -14.16 6.87
C SER A 177 -9.01 -12.88 7.32
N SER A 178 -10.12 -12.53 6.67
CA SER A 178 -10.89 -11.33 7.03
C SER A 178 -11.53 -11.46 8.42
N LEU A 179 -12.11 -12.63 8.74
CA LEU A 179 -12.64 -12.95 10.07
C LEU A 179 -11.55 -12.83 11.15
N GLN A 180 -10.34 -13.33 10.87
CA GLN A 180 -9.20 -13.27 11.78
C GLN A 180 -8.70 -11.84 12.02
N TYR A 181 -8.67 -10.97 11.01
CA TYR A 181 -8.08 -9.63 11.12
C TYR A 181 -9.08 -8.51 11.43
N ALA A 182 -10.35 -8.67 11.03
CA ALA A 182 -11.38 -7.66 11.24
C ALA A 182 -11.99 -7.70 12.65
N SER A 183 -11.94 -8.86 13.32
CA SER A 183 -12.37 -9.02 14.72
C SER A 183 -11.17 -9.08 15.66
N PRO A 184 -10.93 -8.07 16.54
CA PRO A 184 -9.87 -8.15 17.52
C PRO A 184 -9.96 -9.36 18.45
N THR A 185 -11.15 -9.76 18.90
CA THR A 185 -11.30 -10.92 19.81
C THR A 185 -10.92 -12.22 19.09
N MET A 186 -11.41 -12.43 17.86
CA MET A 186 -11.00 -13.58 17.04
C MET A 186 -9.50 -13.58 16.75
N LYS A 187 -8.92 -12.41 16.46
CA LYS A 187 -7.47 -12.26 16.25
C LYS A 187 -6.67 -12.71 17.47
N ALA A 188 -7.10 -12.33 18.67
CA ALA A 188 -6.47 -12.72 19.91
C ALA A 188 -6.55 -14.23 20.14
N ALA A 189 -7.74 -14.80 19.96
CA ALA A 189 -7.97 -16.25 20.07
C ALA A 189 -7.05 -17.03 19.14
N TRP A 190 -7.04 -16.65 17.86
CA TRP A 190 -6.19 -17.28 16.84
C TRP A 190 -4.71 -17.18 17.20
N THR A 191 -4.27 -15.99 17.60
CA THR A 191 -2.87 -15.74 17.95
C THR A 191 -2.45 -16.61 19.14
N ILE A 192 -3.27 -16.68 20.19
CA ILE A 192 -2.98 -17.47 21.39
C ILE A 192 -2.95 -18.97 21.07
N TYR A 193 -3.95 -19.47 20.33
CA TYR A 193 -4.03 -20.88 19.96
C TYR A 193 -2.87 -21.30 19.04
N LYS A 194 -2.64 -20.56 17.94
CA LYS A 194 -1.52 -20.84 17.02
C LYS A 194 -0.17 -20.74 17.73
N TRP A 195 0.00 -19.79 18.67
CA TRP A 195 1.21 -19.72 19.48
C TRP A 195 1.43 -20.98 20.34
N ALA A 196 0.37 -21.58 20.88
CA ALA A 196 0.48 -22.83 21.61
C ALA A 196 0.84 -24.01 20.69
N VAL A 197 0.23 -24.10 19.50
CA VAL A 197 0.54 -25.11 18.48
C VAL A 197 1.99 -25.01 18.01
N GLU A 198 2.46 -23.81 17.63
CA GLU A 198 3.84 -23.60 17.18
C GLU A 198 4.85 -23.92 18.27
N ARG A 199 4.51 -23.73 19.55
CA ARG A 199 5.40 -24.08 20.67
C ARG A 199 5.61 -25.59 20.84
N GLU A 200 4.79 -26.44 20.22
CA GLU A 200 5.02 -27.88 20.15
C GLU A 200 6.18 -28.23 19.19
N LYS A 201 6.54 -27.31 18.29
CA LYS A 201 7.65 -27.45 17.33
C LYS A 201 8.95 -26.83 17.89
N PRO A 202 10.13 -27.33 17.46
CA PRO A 202 11.41 -26.63 17.66
C PRO A 202 11.34 -25.20 17.13
N ASP A 203 11.97 -24.22 17.79
CA ASP A 203 11.83 -22.80 17.42
C ASP A 203 12.24 -22.48 15.97
N ALA A 204 13.20 -23.22 15.42
CA ALA A 204 13.65 -23.08 14.03
C ALA A 204 12.63 -23.59 12.99
N GLU A 205 11.69 -24.45 13.41
CA GLU A 205 10.63 -25.04 12.57
C GLU A 205 9.29 -24.30 12.74
N ARG A 206 9.24 -23.29 13.62
CA ARG A 206 8.03 -22.49 13.83
C ARG A 206 7.82 -21.50 12.71
N ASP A 207 6.55 -21.23 12.45
CA ASP A 207 6.11 -20.20 11.53
C ASP A 207 6.70 -18.82 11.89
N HIS A 208 7.06 -18.05 10.86
CA HIS A 208 7.49 -16.67 11.03
C HIS A 208 6.42 -15.85 11.75
N GLY A 209 6.80 -15.18 12.84
CA GLY A 209 5.88 -14.45 13.70
C GLY A 209 5.46 -15.20 14.98
N TYR A 210 5.79 -16.50 15.08
CA TYR A 210 5.50 -17.36 16.23
C TYR A 210 6.78 -17.94 16.88
N GLN A 211 7.94 -17.38 16.55
CA GLN A 211 9.23 -17.76 17.13
C GLN A 211 9.48 -17.02 18.44
N ASP A 212 10.41 -17.50 19.27
CA ASP A 212 10.72 -16.90 20.58
C ASP A 212 11.09 -15.41 20.46
N ARG A 213 11.77 -15.03 19.36
CA ARG A 213 12.11 -13.62 19.04
C ARG A 213 10.88 -12.71 18.89
N ASP A 214 9.73 -13.27 18.50
CA ASP A 214 8.48 -12.55 18.24
C ASP A 214 7.63 -12.36 19.50
N GLN A 215 7.92 -13.07 20.59
CA GLN A 215 7.07 -13.13 21.79
C GLN A 215 6.77 -11.74 22.36
N ARG A 216 7.78 -10.86 22.40
CA ARG A 216 7.61 -9.48 22.88
C ARG A 216 6.64 -8.67 22.04
N ARG A 217 6.70 -8.83 20.71
CA ARG A 217 5.81 -8.15 19.75
C ARG A 217 4.39 -8.68 19.88
N VAL A 218 4.21 -10.00 19.96
CA VAL A 218 2.90 -10.65 20.13
C VAL A 218 2.25 -10.24 21.45
N ARG A 219 2.98 -10.30 22.56
CA ARG A 219 2.49 -9.84 23.87
C ARG A 219 2.04 -8.38 23.84
N ARG A 220 2.84 -7.49 23.23
CA ARG A 220 2.47 -6.08 23.07
C ARG A 220 1.19 -5.91 22.24
N SER A 221 1.03 -6.70 21.16
CA SER A 221 -0.18 -6.69 20.35
C SER A 221 -1.41 -7.13 21.13
N LEU A 222 -1.29 -8.15 21.99
CA LEU A 222 -2.40 -8.62 22.82
C LEU A 222 -2.78 -7.60 23.89
N VAL A 223 -1.83 -6.87 24.47
CA VAL A 223 -2.12 -5.76 25.41
C VAL A 223 -2.79 -4.59 24.68
N ASN A 224 -2.21 -4.13 23.57
CA ASN A 224 -2.70 -2.96 22.83
C ASN A 224 -4.10 -3.15 22.22
N LEU A 225 -4.59 -4.38 22.15
CA LEU A 225 -5.93 -4.71 21.68
C LEU A 225 -7.02 -3.95 22.46
N SER A 226 -6.86 -3.82 23.78
CA SER A 226 -7.83 -3.18 24.68
C SER A 226 -8.10 -1.72 24.29
N ALA A 227 -7.10 -1.01 23.74
CA ALA A 227 -7.22 0.39 23.36
C ALA A 227 -8.20 0.62 22.19
N ASN A 228 -8.42 -0.39 21.34
CA ASN A 228 -9.22 -0.30 20.12
C ASN A 228 -10.41 -1.27 20.10
N LEU A 229 -10.71 -1.93 21.22
CA LEU A 229 -11.82 -2.88 21.32
C LEU A 229 -13.09 -2.20 21.82
N ASP A 230 -14.11 -2.15 20.97
CA ASP A 230 -15.51 -2.02 21.37
C ASP A 230 -16.19 -3.37 21.12
N VAL A 231 -16.56 -4.08 22.20
CA VAL A 231 -17.06 -5.46 22.13
C VAL A 231 -18.31 -5.60 21.26
N PRO A 232 -19.33 -4.72 21.34
CA PRO A 232 -20.49 -4.88 20.47
C PRO A 232 -20.18 -4.62 18.98
N THR A 233 -19.27 -3.69 18.65
CA THR A 233 -18.81 -3.50 17.27
C THR A 233 -18.08 -4.74 16.76
N ASP A 234 -17.12 -5.24 17.54
CA ASP A 234 -16.36 -6.45 17.23
C ASP A 234 -17.29 -7.64 16.97
N ARG A 235 -18.31 -7.81 17.83
CA ARG A 235 -19.35 -8.84 17.68
C ARG A 235 -20.10 -8.75 16.35
N ARG A 236 -20.48 -7.55 15.91
CA ARG A 236 -21.18 -7.36 14.62
C ARG A 236 -20.29 -7.67 13.43
N VAL A 237 -19.04 -7.21 13.45
CA VAL A 237 -18.07 -7.46 12.37
C VAL A 237 -17.72 -8.95 12.29
N PHE A 238 -17.54 -9.62 13.44
CA PHE A 238 -17.35 -11.06 13.50
C PHE A 238 -18.53 -11.82 12.91
N ALA A 239 -19.76 -11.50 13.33
CA ALA A 239 -20.98 -12.14 12.82
C ALA A 239 -21.12 -12.00 11.31
N TYR A 240 -20.80 -10.82 10.76
CA TYR A 240 -20.82 -10.58 9.32
C TYR A 240 -19.90 -11.55 8.57
N PHE A 241 -18.62 -11.62 8.95
CA PHE A 241 -17.68 -12.52 8.26
C PHE A 241 -17.97 -14.00 8.52
N LEU A 242 -18.50 -14.35 9.69
CA LEU A 242 -18.94 -15.71 9.98
C LEU A 242 -20.09 -16.13 9.07
N GLY A 243 -21.06 -15.22 8.82
CA GLY A 243 -22.15 -15.42 7.86
C GLY A 243 -21.63 -15.59 6.43
N GLN A 244 -20.73 -14.69 5.99
CA GLN A 244 -20.11 -14.79 4.66
C GLN A 244 -19.35 -16.11 4.49
N LEU A 245 -18.66 -16.58 5.53
CA LEU A 245 -17.93 -17.86 5.51
C LEU A 245 -18.88 -19.07 5.44
N ALA A 246 -20.03 -19.00 6.11
CA ALA A 246 -21.08 -20.01 6.02
C ALA A 246 -21.70 -20.05 4.61
N GLU A 247 -21.99 -18.89 4.02
CA GLU A 247 -22.50 -18.76 2.65
C GLU A 247 -21.51 -19.30 1.61
N ALA A 248 -20.21 -19.03 1.80
CA ALA A 248 -19.13 -19.57 0.97
C ALA A 248 -18.93 -21.10 1.13
N GLY A 249 -19.71 -21.76 1.98
CA GLY A 249 -19.72 -23.21 2.13
C GLY A 249 -18.51 -23.77 2.87
N PHE A 250 -17.89 -23.00 3.76
CA PHE A 250 -16.73 -23.49 4.53
C PHE A 250 -17.15 -24.57 5.53
N ALA A 251 -16.90 -25.83 5.17
CA ALA A 251 -17.26 -26.99 5.98
C ALA A 251 -16.58 -27.02 7.36
N GLY A 252 -15.46 -26.31 7.52
CA GLY A 252 -14.77 -26.19 8.80
C GLY A 252 -15.63 -25.57 9.91
N LEU A 253 -16.65 -24.76 9.57
CA LEU A 253 -17.58 -24.22 10.58
C LEU A 253 -18.35 -25.29 11.35
N ALA A 254 -18.55 -26.47 10.76
CA ALA A 254 -19.22 -27.58 11.42
C ALA A 254 -18.29 -28.34 12.38
N ALA A 255 -16.98 -28.06 12.35
CA ALA A 255 -16.02 -28.68 13.22
C ALA A 255 -15.94 -27.94 14.57
N GLY A 256 -16.00 -28.70 15.67
CA GLY A 256 -16.02 -28.18 17.04
C GLY A 256 -17.35 -28.40 17.76
N THR A 257 -17.34 -28.26 19.10
CA THR A 257 -18.48 -28.59 19.98
C THR A 257 -19.70 -27.68 19.75
N ASP A 258 -19.51 -26.49 19.16
CA ASP A 258 -20.55 -25.49 18.90
C ASP A 258 -20.66 -25.06 17.42
N GLY A 259 -20.16 -25.89 16.51
CA GLY A 259 -20.10 -25.58 15.08
C GLY A 259 -21.47 -25.32 14.43
N VAL A 260 -21.46 -24.55 13.34
CA VAL A 260 -22.64 -24.31 12.49
C VAL A 260 -22.42 -24.92 11.10
N ALA A 261 -23.50 -25.35 10.46
CA ALA A 261 -23.41 -25.93 9.13
C ALA A 261 -23.01 -24.88 8.08
N ALA A 262 -22.41 -25.34 6.97
CA ALA A 262 -22.35 -24.56 5.74
C ALA A 262 -23.78 -24.13 5.33
N GLY A 263 -23.97 -22.85 5.03
CA GLY A 263 -25.29 -22.28 4.74
C GLY A 263 -26.20 -22.05 5.94
N ALA A 264 -25.64 -21.93 7.15
CA ALA A 264 -26.39 -21.56 8.36
C ALA A 264 -27.18 -20.25 8.18
N SER A 265 -28.37 -20.20 8.76
CA SER A 265 -29.24 -19.01 8.76
C SER A 265 -28.69 -17.89 9.64
N ASP A 266 -29.10 -16.65 9.38
CA ASP A 266 -28.74 -15.49 10.20
C ASP A 266 -29.00 -15.70 11.71
N ALA A 267 -30.08 -16.43 12.04
CA ALA A 267 -30.41 -16.75 13.42
C ALA A 267 -29.41 -17.73 14.07
N GLU A 268 -28.91 -18.71 13.31
CA GLU A 268 -27.87 -19.64 13.78
C GLU A 268 -26.53 -18.94 13.93
N ILE A 269 -26.17 -18.07 12.98
CA ILE A 269 -24.96 -17.24 13.05
C ILE A 269 -25.00 -16.30 14.26
N ALA A 270 -26.14 -15.63 14.49
CA ALA A 270 -26.34 -14.77 15.66
C ALA A 270 -26.26 -15.58 16.96
N ALA A 271 -26.88 -16.77 17.02
CA ALA A 271 -26.84 -17.61 18.20
C ALA A 271 -25.43 -18.12 18.53
N LEU A 272 -24.64 -18.54 17.52
CA LEU A 272 -23.24 -18.92 17.71
C LEU A 272 -22.43 -17.72 18.19
N THR A 273 -22.55 -16.59 17.50
CA THR A 273 -21.86 -15.35 17.87
C THR A 273 -22.12 -14.98 19.33
N ASP A 274 -23.37 -15.05 19.78
CA ASP A 274 -23.77 -14.72 21.16
C ASP A 274 -23.12 -15.63 22.17
N ARG A 275 -23.11 -16.95 21.91
CA ARG A 275 -22.44 -17.91 22.79
C ARG A 275 -20.94 -17.60 22.91
N LEU A 276 -20.27 -17.30 21.79
CA LEU A 276 -18.84 -16.99 21.80
C LEU A 276 -18.54 -15.74 22.62
N TYR A 277 -19.27 -14.64 22.38
CA TYR A 277 -19.02 -13.36 23.05
C TYR A 277 -19.46 -13.32 24.51
N TYR A 278 -20.54 -14.02 24.88
CA TYR A 278 -20.98 -14.05 26.28
C TYR A 278 -20.18 -15.01 27.15
N GLY A 279 -19.54 -16.03 26.56
CA GLY A 279 -18.73 -17.00 27.30
C GLY A 279 -17.22 -16.72 27.30
N THR A 280 -16.71 -15.86 26.41
CA THR A 280 -15.27 -15.60 26.32
C THR A 280 -14.77 -14.65 27.41
N ARG A 281 -13.52 -14.89 27.81
CA ARG A 281 -12.74 -14.00 28.68
C ARG A 281 -11.71 -13.20 27.90
N LEU A 282 -11.56 -13.41 26.59
CA LEU A 282 -10.54 -12.75 25.77
C LEU A 282 -10.74 -11.25 25.59
N THR A 283 -11.95 -10.73 25.88
CA THR A 283 -12.24 -9.30 25.89
C THR A 283 -11.61 -8.58 27.09
N ASP A 284 -11.32 -9.32 28.17
CA ASP A 284 -10.56 -8.83 29.32
C ASP A 284 -9.05 -9.02 29.12
N GLU A 285 -8.27 -7.99 29.44
CA GLU A 285 -6.83 -8.00 29.20
C GLU A 285 -6.08 -9.00 30.07
N ASP A 286 -6.36 -9.02 31.38
CA ASP A 286 -5.66 -9.90 32.32
C ASP A 286 -5.99 -11.36 32.03
N ALA A 287 -7.26 -11.67 31.73
CA ALA A 287 -7.67 -13.01 31.36
C ALA A 287 -7.08 -13.46 30.01
N ARG A 288 -7.07 -12.58 28.99
CA ARG A 288 -6.40 -12.84 27.71
C ARG A 288 -4.91 -13.11 27.90
N MET A 289 -4.24 -12.34 28.75
CA MET A 289 -2.83 -12.52 29.05
C MET A 289 -2.56 -13.77 29.89
N ALA A 290 -3.48 -14.18 30.75
CA ALA A 290 -3.39 -15.44 31.50
C ALA A 290 -3.52 -16.69 30.60
N LEU A 291 -4.20 -16.55 29.45
CA LEU A 291 -4.25 -17.60 28.44
C LEU A 291 -2.98 -17.65 27.58
N PHE A 292 -2.35 -16.50 27.32
CA PHE A 292 -1.10 -16.44 26.55
C PHE A 292 0.05 -17.15 27.27
N GLY A 293 0.60 -18.19 26.64
CA GLY A 293 1.72 -18.99 27.18
C GLY A 293 1.33 -20.34 27.76
N LYS A 294 0.02 -20.63 27.84
CA LYS A 294 -0.49 -21.99 28.07
C LYS A 294 -0.13 -22.95 26.93
N SER A 295 -0.07 -24.25 27.22
CA SER A 295 -0.02 -25.30 26.20
C SER A 295 -1.38 -25.42 25.48
N ARG A 296 -1.43 -26.16 24.36
CA ARG A 296 -2.68 -26.40 23.63
C ARG A 296 -3.71 -27.08 24.53
N ASP A 297 -3.30 -28.11 25.27
CA ASP A 297 -4.20 -28.85 26.17
C ASP A 297 -4.72 -27.95 27.31
N GLU A 298 -3.85 -27.14 27.92
CA GLU A 298 -4.25 -26.17 28.96
C GLU A 298 -5.21 -25.09 28.45
N LEU A 299 -5.13 -24.73 27.16
CA LEU A 299 -6.04 -23.79 26.51
C LEU A 299 -7.43 -24.42 26.31
N LEU A 300 -7.49 -25.66 25.83
CA LEU A 300 -8.75 -26.39 25.65
C LEU A 300 -9.41 -26.71 26.99
N GLU A 301 -8.63 -27.07 28.02
CA GLU A 301 -9.13 -27.25 29.38
C GLU A 301 -9.66 -25.95 30.00
N ALA A 302 -9.14 -24.80 29.58
CA ALA A 302 -9.63 -23.50 30.06
C ALA A 302 -11.04 -23.19 29.55
N GLY A 303 -11.51 -23.84 28.47
CA GLY A 303 -12.87 -23.75 27.95
C GLY A 303 -13.30 -22.34 27.55
N ASP A 304 -12.40 -21.56 26.95
CA ASP A 304 -12.79 -20.28 26.37
C ASP A 304 -13.45 -20.52 25.00
N PRO A 305 -14.70 -20.10 24.77
CA PRO A 305 -15.43 -20.44 23.55
C PRO A 305 -14.74 -20.01 22.25
N PHE A 306 -14.01 -18.89 22.26
CA PHE A 306 -13.29 -18.43 21.08
C PHE A 306 -12.03 -19.27 20.82
N ILE A 307 -11.36 -19.76 21.86
CA ILE A 307 -10.25 -20.70 21.74
C ILE A 307 -10.76 -22.04 21.19
N ASP A 308 -11.87 -22.54 21.72
CA ASP A 308 -12.48 -23.79 21.26
C ASP A 308 -12.98 -23.68 19.81
N PHE A 309 -13.55 -22.53 19.44
CA PHE A 309 -13.94 -22.22 18.06
C PHE A 309 -12.74 -22.25 17.12
N VAL A 310 -11.65 -21.57 17.48
CA VAL A 310 -10.40 -21.58 16.69
C VAL A 310 -9.87 -23.00 16.56
N ALA A 311 -9.82 -23.77 17.66
CA ALA A 311 -9.37 -25.15 17.65
C ALA A 311 -10.19 -26.02 16.69
N GLY A 312 -11.51 -25.83 16.66
CA GLY A 312 -12.41 -26.56 15.77
C GLY A 312 -12.14 -26.30 14.29
N ILE A 313 -11.83 -25.06 13.91
CA ILE A 313 -11.61 -24.68 12.51
C ILE A 313 -10.15 -24.75 12.07
N TYR A 314 -9.21 -24.99 13.00
CA TYR A 314 -7.76 -24.84 12.76
C TYR A 314 -7.27 -25.72 11.62
N ASP A 315 -7.54 -27.03 11.66
CA ASP A 315 -7.06 -27.98 10.65
C ASP A 315 -7.63 -27.68 9.26
N ALA A 316 -8.89 -27.24 9.19
CA ALA A 316 -9.52 -26.86 7.93
C ALA A 316 -8.90 -25.58 7.32
N GLN A 317 -8.52 -24.62 8.17
CA GLN A 317 -7.78 -23.44 7.73
C GLN A 317 -6.34 -23.80 7.30
N GLU A 318 -5.61 -24.62 8.05
CA GLU A 318 -4.25 -25.04 7.68
C GLU A 318 -4.26 -25.80 6.35
N ALA A 319 -5.28 -26.64 6.10
CA ALA A 319 -5.44 -27.29 4.79
C ALA A 319 -5.65 -26.30 3.62
N LEU A 320 -6.33 -25.16 3.86
CA LEU A 320 -6.45 -24.10 2.87
C LEU A 320 -5.14 -23.33 2.67
N ASP A 321 -4.39 -23.11 3.74
CA ASP A 321 -3.08 -22.47 3.69
C ASP A 321 -2.06 -23.36 2.96
N ASP A 322 -2.01 -24.67 3.22
CA ASP A 322 -1.18 -25.64 2.48
C ASP A 322 -1.46 -25.60 0.97
N ARG A 323 -2.74 -25.57 0.57
CA ARG A 323 -3.13 -25.44 -0.85
C ARG A 323 -2.67 -24.11 -1.44
N PHE A 324 -2.78 -23.02 -0.68
CA PHE A 324 -2.31 -21.71 -1.13
C PHE A 324 -0.79 -21.65 -1.25
N GLU A 325 -0.05 -22.29 -0.33
CA GLU A 325 1.41 -22.39 -0.40
C GLU A 325 1.85 -23.20 -1.62
N ALA A 326 1.18 -24.32 -1.91
CA ALA A 326 1.41 -25.09 -3.13
C ALA A 326 1.16 -24.26 -4.40
N PHE A 327 0.05 -23.52 -4.45
CA PHE A 327 -0.27 -22.58 -5.53
C PHE A 327 0.83 -21.50 -5.68
N SER A 328 1.21 -20.85 -4.58
CA SER A 328 2.22 -19.79 -4.56
C SER A 328 3.60 -20.31 -4.98
N GLY A 329 4.02 -21.47 -4.47
CA GLY A 329 5.28 -22.13 -4.81
C GLY A 329 5.34 -22.53 -6.29
N ALA A 330 4.26 -23.08 -6.84
CA ALA A 330 4.16 -23.38 -8.27
C ALA A 330 4.28 -22.11 -9.12
N LEU A 331 3.62 -21.01 -8.73
CA LEU A 331 3.77 -19.72 -9.43
C LEU A 331 5.20 -19.17 -9.38
N GLN A 332 5.92 -19.34 -8.27
CA GLN A 332 7.33 -18.93 -8.17
C GLN A 332 8.24 -19.70 -9.14
N ALA A 333 7.94 -20.96 -9.43
CA ALA A 333 8.68 -21.77 -10.40
C ALA A 333 8.34 -21.41 -11.86
N LEU A 334 7.08 -21.02 -12.14
CA LEU A 334 6.60 -20.78 -13.50
C LEU A 334 6.85 -19.35 -14.01
N ARG A 335 6.66 -18.34 -13.16
CA ARG A 335 6.81 -16.92 -13.55
C ARG A 335 8.18 -16.58 -14.17
N PRO A 336 9.32 -17.11 -13.69
CA PRO A 336 10.61 -16.87 -14.32
C PRO A 336 10.69 -17.36 -15.77
N LYS A 337 10.01 -18.46 -16.12
CA LYS A 337 9.96 -18.97 -17.50
C LYS A 337 9.23 -18.00 -18.42
N VAL A 338 8.09 -17.46 -17.94
CA VAL A 338 7.32 -16.44 -18.66
C VAL A 338 8.15 -15.17 -18.84
N MET A 339 8.90 -14.75 -17.82
CA MET A 339 9.77 -13.57 -17.93
C MET A 339 10.90 -13.76 -18.93
N ARG A 340 11.57 -14.90 -18.97
CA ARG A 340 12.61 -15.17 -20.00
C ARG A 340 12.03 -15.09 -21.41
N LEU A 341 10.82 -15.61 -21.62
CA LEU A 341 10.13 -15.48 -22.89
C LEU A 341 9.81 -14.01 -23.22
N ARG A 342 9.33 -13.22 -22.25
CA ARG A 342 9.06 -11.78 -22.43
C ARG A 342 10.33 -11.00 -22.76
N GLU A 343 11.43 -11.26 -22.06
CA GLU A 343 12.73 -10.65 -22.32
C GLU A 343 13.23 -10.98 -23.73
N ALA A 344 13.12 -12.23 -24.16
CA ALA A 344 13.55 -12.65 -25.50
C ALA A 344 12.70 -12.07 -26.64
N ALA A 345 11.42 -11.80 -26.38
CA ALA A 345 10.48 -11.27 -27.35
C ALA A 345 10.38 -9.73 -27.36
N SER A 346 11.09 -9.04 -26.47
CA SER A 346 11.03 -7.59 -26.30
C SER A 346 12.32 -6.92 -26.75
N ASP A 347 12.21 -5.87 -27.57
CA ASP A 347 13.34 -4.98 -27.89
C ASP A 347 13.58 -3.92 -26.80
N ALA A 348 12.61 -3.71 -25.90
CA ALA A 348 12.71 -2.75 -24.81
C ALA A 348 13.37 -3.37 -23.58
N ALA A 349 14.15 -2.55 -22.86
CA ALA A 349 14.68 -2.93 -21.56
C ALA A 349 13.54 -3.10 -20.54
N LEU A 350 13.39 -4.31 -20.01
CA LEU A 350 12.46 -4.60 -18.92
C LEU A 350 13.14 -4.29 -17.58
N TYR A 351 12.36 -3.83 -16.60
CA TYR A 351 12.81 -3.61 -15.23
C TYR A 351 12.04 -4.53 -14.29
N PRO A 352 12.62 -4.97 -13.16
CA PRO A 352 11.92 -5.85 -12.25
C PRO A 352 10.72 -5.16 -11.60
N ASP A 353 9.62 -5.90 -11.40
CA ASP A 353 8.51 -5.44 -10.54
C ASP A 353 9.04 -4.96 -9.17
N ALA A 354 8.42 -3.94 -8.59
CA ALA A 354 8.78 -3.44 -7.27
C ALA A 354 8.66 -4.52 -6.19
N ASN A 355 9.57 -4.49 -5.21
CA ASN A 355 9.67 -5.51 -4.16
C ASN A 355 10.36 -4.98 -2.87
N PHE A 356 10.08 -3.73 -2.48
CA PHE A 356 10.68 -3.06 -1.30
C PHE A 356 12.20 -2.86 -1.37
N THR A 357 12.80 -2.96 -2.56
CA THR A 357 14.21 -2.61 -2.79
C THR A 357 14.31 -1.20 -3.36
N MET A 358 15.48 -0.57 -3.18
CA MET A 358 15.74 0.76 -3.70
C MET A 358 15.67 0.77 -5.24
N ARG A 359 14.91 1.69 -5.83
CA ARG A 359 14.78 1.90 -7.27
C ARG A 359 15.01 3.37 -7.64
N LEU A 360 15.47 3.58 -8.86
CA LEU A 360 15.58 4.89 -9.50
C LEU A 360 14.56 4.97 -10.63
N SER A 361 13.72 6.00 -10.62
CA SER A 361 12.86 6.37 -11.73
C SER A 361 13.33 7.68 -12.32
N VAL A 362 13.45 7.74 -13.65
CA VAL A 362 13.86 8.94 -14.39
C VAL A 362 12.69 9.41 -15.23
N GLY A 363 12.40 10.71 -15.18
CA GLY A 363 11.31 11.32 -15.92
C GLY A 363 11.54 12.81 -16.11
N GLU A 364 10.47 13.54 -16.35
CA GLU A 364 10.48 14.99 -16.56
C GLU A 364 9.26 15.65 -15.92
N ILE A 365 9.34 16.94 -15.67
CA ILE A 365 8.20 17.74 -15.22
C ILE A 365 7.20 17.87 -16.38
N GLU A 366 5.97 17.40 -16.21
CA GLU A 366 4.98 17.41 -17.29
C GLU A 366 3.53 17.43 -16.76
N GLY A 367 2.67 18.22 -17.41
CA GLY A 367 1.22 18.16 -17.22
C GLY A 367 0.60 16.91 -17.85
N TYR A 368 -0.73 16.84 -17.90
CA TYR A 368 -1.43 15.76 -18.63
C TYR A 368 -2.89 16.14 -18.98
N SER A 369 -3.47 15.37 -19.90
CA SER A 369 -4.85 15.56 -20.36
C SER A 369 -5.68 14.30 -20.10
N PRO A 370 -6.51 14.26 -19.03
CA PRO A 370 -7.27 13.05 -18.68
C PRO A 370 -8.36 12.70 -19.70
N ARG A 371 -8.84 13.68 -20.47
CA ARG A 371 -9.90 13.54 -21.47
C ARG A 371 -9.88 14.74 -22.41
N ASP A 372 -10.62 14.63 -23.51
CA ASP A 372 -10.75 15.69 -24.51
C ASP A 372 -11.13 17.05 -23.88
N ALA A 373 -10.49 18.11 -24.37
CA ALA A 373 -10.62 19.49 -23.90
C ALA A 373 -10.36 19.76 -22.41
N VAL A 374 -9.80 18.81 -21.65
CA VAL A 374 -9.42 19.00 -20.24
C VAL A 374 -7.91 18.81 -20.11
N ASN A 375 -7.22 19.85 -19.67
CA ASN A 375 -5.78 19.84 -19.45
C ASN A 375 -5.48 20.23 -18.00
N TYR A 376 -4.58 19.48 -17.37
CA TYR A 376 -3.98 19.85 -16.10
C TYR A 376 -2.54 20.30 -16.35
N GLY A 377 -2.22 21.53 -15.95
CA GLY A 377 -0.85 22.02 -15.93
C GLY A 377 0.02 21.24 -14.93
N TRP A 378 1.33 21.38 -15.06
CA TRP A 378 2.30 20.66 -14.24
C TRP A 378 2.49 21.26 -12.84
N GLN A 379 2.08 22.53 -12.60
CA GLN A 379 2.31 23.23 -11.33
C GLN A 379 1.02 23.77 -10.72
N THR A 380 1.03 23.89 -9.40
CA THR A 380 -0.02 24.55 -8.61
C THR A 380 0.57 25.60 -7.67
N THR A 381 -0.25 26.53 -7.20
CA THR A 381 0.22 27.71 -6.44
C THR A 381 -0.52 27.92 -5.13
N LEU A 382 -0.02 28.82 -4.29
CA LEU A 382 -0.64 29.20 -3.02
C LEU A 382 -2.00 29.87 -3.24
N THR A 383 -2.21 30.61 -4.33
CA THR A 383 -3.55 31.07 -4.73
C THR A 383 -4.54 29.91 -4.84
N GLY A 384 -4.14 28.79 -5.43
CA GLY A 384 -4.99 27.59 -5.53
C GLY A 384 -5.29 26.91 -4.17
N VAL A 385 -4.47 27.14 -3.14
CA VAL A 385 -4.80 26.76 -1.75
C VAL A 385 -5.97 27.62 -1.25
N MET A 386 -5.91 28.93 -1.50
CA MET A 386 -6.91 29.90 -1.05
C MET A 386 -8.25 29.74 -1.79
N GLU A 387 -8.22 29.45 -3.10
CA GLU A 387 -9.42 29.17 -3.89
C GLU A 387 -10.21 27.97 -3.36
N LYS A 388 -9.54 27.02 -2.68
CA LYS A 388 -10.18 25.85 -2.09
C LYS A 388 -10.67 26.05 -0.67
N TYR A 389 -10.30 27.15 -0.01
CA TYR A 389 -10.66 27.39 1.38
C TYR A 389 -12.17 27.47 1.57
N THR A 390 -12.72 26.59 2.43
CA THR A 390 -14.15 26.61 2.80
C THR A 390 -14.38 27.02 4.26
N GLY A 391 -13.33 26.98 5.09
CA GLY A 391 -13.44 27.19 6.54
C GLY A 391 -13.87 25.96 7.33
N GLU A 392 -13.93 24.81 6.67
CA GLU A 392 -14.30 23.52 7.27
C GLU A 392 -13.34 22.42 6.78
N GLU A 393 -13.06 21.44 7.65
CA GLU A 393 -12.27 20.26 7.29
C GLU A 393 -12.89 19.52 6.08
N PRO A 394 -12.11 19.08 5.06
CA PRO A 394 -10.64 19.08 4.97
C PRO A 394 -10.04 20.34 4.30
N PHE A 395 -10.80 21.41 4.10
CA PHE A 395 -10.36 22.63 3.42
C PHE A 395 -10.37 23.86 4.35
N ASP A 396 -9.88 23.67 5.57
CA ASP A 396 -9.68 24.75 6.54
C ASP A 396 -8.22 25.22 6.55
N VAL A 397 -7.95 26.34 5.89
CA VAL A 397 -6.61 26.93 5.76
C VAL A 397 -6.28 27.72 7.03
N PRO A 398 -5.16 27.44 7.71
CA PRO A 398 -4.79 28.15 8.94
C PRO A 398 -4.75 29.67 8.76
N VAL A 399 -5.25 30.41 9.76
CA VAL A 399 -5.31 31.88 9.75
C VAL A 399 -3.97 32.51 9.35
N LYS A 400 -2.87 32.07 9.95
CA LYS A 400 -1.53 32.59 9.66
C LYS A 400 -1.13 32.44 8.18
N LEU A 401 -1.51 31.34 7.53
CA LEU A 401 -1.19 31.13 6.11
C LEU A 401 -2.03 32.06 5.21
N ARG A 402 -3.28 32.32 5.59
CA ARG A 402 -4.13 33.32 4.90
C ARG A 402 -3.61 34.73 5.06
N ASP A 403 -3.10 35.09 6.24
CA ASP A 403 -2.51 36.42 6.50
C ASP A 403 -1.24 36.64 5.66
N LEU A 404 -0.37 35.62 5.58
CA LEU A 404 0.82 35.65 4.70
C LEU A 404 0.45 35.84 3.24
N TYR A 405 -0.61 35.17 2.77
CA TYR A 405 -1.15 35.32 1.42
C TYR A 405 -1.70 36.73 1.17
N ALA A 406 -2.56 37.23 2.06
CA ALA A 406 -3.17 38.56 1.93
C ALA A 406 -2.12 39.69 1.94
N ALA A 407 -1.05 39.53 2.73
CA ALA A 407 0.07 40.47 2.79
C ALA A 407 1.09 40.29 1.65
N ARG A 408 1.00 39.20 0.88
CA ARG A 408 2.01 38.75 -0.09
C ARG A 408 3.42 38.64 0.52
N ASP A 409 3.52 38.22 1.79
CA ASP A 409 4.79 38.02 2.49
C ASP A 409 5.41 36.66 2.11
N TYR A 410 5.82 36.54 0.84
CA TYR A 410 6.40 35.32 0.27
C TYR A 410 7.92 35.24 0.41
N GLY A 411 8.57 36.35 0.75
CA GLY A 411 10.02 36.42 0.86
C GLY A 411 10.73 35.94 -0.43
N PRO A 412 11.82 35.17 -0.30
CA PRO A 412 12.57 34.68 -1.46
C PRO A 412 11.92 33.49 -2.19
N TYR A 413 10.73 33.05 -1.76
CA TYR A 413 10.04 31.88 -2.32
C TYR A 413 9.00 32.24 -3.39
N LEU A 414 8.83 33.53 -3.66
CA LEU A 414 8.06 34.03 -4.80
C LEU A 414 8.73 33.55 -6.09
N ASP A 415 7.98 32.81 -6.91
CA ASP A 415 8.38 32.53 -8.28
C ASP A 415 7.83 33.65 -9.20
N PRO A 416 8.72 34.44 -9.83
CA PRO A 416 8.31 35.59 -10.63
C PRO A 416 7.59 35.19 -11.93
N THR A 417 7.68 33.94 -12.37
CA THR A 417 7.01 33.47 -13.60
C THR A 417 5.52 33.24 -13.40
N ILE A 418 5.14 32.79 -12.21
CA ILE A 418 3.74 32.58 -11.80
C ILE A 418 3.21 33.70 -10.89
N ASP A 419 4.07 34.62 -10.47
CA ASP A 419 3.79 35.69 -9.48
C ASP A 419 3.16 35.17 -8.16
N ASP A 420 3.60 33.98 -7.73
CA ASP A 420 3.04 33.29 -6.57
C ASP A 420 4.08 32.33 -5.94
N VAL A 421 3.72 31.67 -4.83
CA VAL A 421 4.50 30.57 -4.25
C VAL A 421 4.02 29.25 -4.88
N PRO A 422 4.90 28.46 -5.51
CA PRO A 422 4.54 27.15 -6.04
C PRO A 422 4.33 26.16 -4.89
N VAL A 423 3.36 25.26 -5.03
CA VAL A 423 2.90 24.35 -3.96
C VAL A 423 3.21 22.89 -4.27
N CYS A 424 2.64 22.37 -5.34
CA CYS A 424 2.89 21.02 -5.83
C CYS A 424 3.20 21.05 -7.33
N PHE A 425 3.90 20.02 -7.81
CA PHE A 425 4.14 19.80 -9.23
C PHE A 425 4.00 18.33 -9.64
N LEU A 426 3.86 18.10 -10.95
CA LEU A 426 3.71 16.80 -11.59
C LEU A 426 4.98 16.39 -12.33
N THR A 427 5.26 15.09 -12.35
CA THR A 427 6.31 14.51 -13.21
C THR A 427 5.85 13.20 -13.83
N THR A 428 6.57 12.76 -14.87
CA THR A 428 6.42 11.43 -15.49
C THR A 428 7.14 10.32 -14.72
N ASN A 429 7.68 10.60 -13.52
CA ASN A 429 8.32 9.56 -12.72
C ASN A 429 7.32 8.45 -12.40
N ASP A 430 7.82 7.24 -12.52
CA ASP A 430 7.10 6.02 -12.23
C ASP A 430 7.23 5.63 -10.77
N ILE A 431 6.12 5.76 -10.04
CA ILE A 431 6.02 5.52 -8.60
C ILE A 431 4.86 4.56 -8.28
N THR A 432 4.92 3.99 -7.09
CA THR A 432 3.85 3.23 -6.44
C THR A 432 3.94 3.43 -4.91
N GLY A 433 3.00 2.85 -4.15
CA GLY A 433 3.05 2.81 -2.69
C GLY A 433 4.43 2.37 -2.18
N GLY A 434 4.94 3.03 -1.14
CA GLY A 434 6.32 2.91 -0.68
C GLY A 434 7.26 4.02 -1.17
N ASN A 435 6.85 4.82 -2.17
CA ASN A 435 7.58 6.04 -2.56
C ASN A 435 7.16 7.30 -1.80
N SER A 436 6.16 7.26 -0.90
CA SER A 436 5.79 8.43 -0.11
C SER A 436 6.99 8.91 0.72
N GLY A 437 7.35 10.18 0.57
CA GLY A 437 8.55 10.80 1.15
C GLY A 437 9.84 10.63 0.34
N SER A 438 9.81 9.94 -0.82
CA SER A 438 10.98 9.82 -1.69
C SER A 438 11.42 11.19 -2.22
N PRO A 439 12.73 11.49 -2.23
CA PRO A 439 13.23 12.70 -2.87
C PRO A 439 13.07 12.63 -4.38
N VAL A 440 12.59 13.73 -4.98
CA VAL A 440 12.74 13.99 -6.41
C VAL A 440 13.86 15.01 -6.62
N LEU A 441 14.82 14.64 -7.46
CA LEU A 441 16.06 15.35 -7.70
C LEU A 441 16.08 15.95 -9.11
N ASN A 442 16.69 17.12 -9.26
CA ASN A 442 16.98 17.70 -10.58
C ASN A 442 18.22 17.05 -11.23
N GLY A 443 18.58 17.49 -12.44
CA GLY A 443 19.77 16.99 -13.17
C GLY A 443 21.13 17.24 -12.50
N ARG A 444 21.20 18.01 -11.39
CA ARG A 444 22.40 18.18 -10.55
C ARG A 444 22.39 17.30 -9.30
N GLY A 445 21.32 16.54 -9.06
CA GLY A 445 21.15 15.75 -7.84
C GLY A 445 20.70 16.55 -6.61
N GLU A 446 20.20 17.77 -6.80
CA GLU A 446 19.62 18.58 -5.72
C GLU A 446 18.14 18.24 -5.53
N LEU A 447 17.67 18.23 -4.28
CA LEU A 447 16.28 18.01 -3.93
C LEU A 447 15.42 19.17 -4.47
N ILE A 448 14.41 18.86 -5.26
CA ILE A 448 13.42 19.83 -5.77
C ILE A 448 12.01 19.60 -5.23
N GLY A 449 11.74 18.41 -4.68
CA GLY A 449 10.46 18.09 -4.05
C GLY A 449 10.46 16.74 -3.35
N LEU A 450 9.32 16.38 -2.76
CA LEU A 450 9.07 15.06 -2.19
C LEU A 450 7.83 14.44 -2.82
N VAL A 451 7.94 13.18 -3.24
CA VAL A 451 6.80 12.39 -3.70
C VAL A 451 5.84 12.19 -2.53
N PHE A 452 4.54 12.40 -2.75
CA PHE A 452 3.53 12.05 -1.74
C PHE A 452 2.30 11.34 -2.30
N ASP A 453 2.02 11.48 -3.60
CA ASP A 453 0.82 10.90 -4.21
C ASP A 453 1.03 10.66 -5.72
N GLY A 454 0.08 9.96 -6.33
CA GLY A 454 -0.10 9.88 -7.79
C GLY A 454 -1.43 10.52 -8.21
N ASN A 455 -1.60 10.84 -9.48
CA ASN A 455 -2.91 11.29 -9.97
C ASN A 455 -3.94 10.15 -10.01
N TYR A 456 -5.23 10.47 -10.19
CA TYR A 456 -6.28 9.45 -10.16
C TYR A 456 -6.05 8.36 -11.21
N GLU A 457 -5.62 8.75 -12.41
CA GLU A 457 -5.37 7.83 -13.51
C GLU A 457 -4.17 6.90 -13.26
N SER A 458 -3.28 7.20 -12.30
CA SER A 458 -2.15 6.34 -11.94
C SER A 458 -2.50 5.20 -10.99
N ILE A 459 -3.74 5.09 -10.50
CA ILE A 459 -4.12 4.03 -9.55
C ILE A 459 -3.87 2.64 -10.15
N SER A 460 -4.02 2.45 -11.46
CA SER A 460 -3.74 1.18 -12.16
C SER A 460 -2.27 0.99 -12.57
N ALA A 461 -1.36 1.95 -12.29
CA ALA A 461 0.03 1.91 -12.74
C ALA A 461 0.86 0.76 -12.15
N ASP A 462 0.38 0.15 -11.07
CA ASP A 462 0.94 -1.10 -10.53
C ASP A 462 0.85 -2.25 -11.53
N TYR A 463 -0.11 -2.21 -12.46
CA TYR A 463 -0.39 -3.24 -13.44
C TYR A 463 -0.06 -2.80 -14.87
N ASP A 464 -0.38 -1.55 -15.23
CA ASP A 464 -0.14 -1.00 -16.56
C ASP A 464 0.22 0.49 -16.45
N PHE A 465 1.47 0.84 -16.76
CA PHE A 465 1.90 2.24 -16.72
C PHE A 465 1.51 2.93 -18.02
N ASN A 466 0.62 3.92 -17.95
CA ASN A 466 0.21 4.71 -19.11
C ASN A 466 1.01 6.03 -19.18
N PRO A 467 1.97 6.19 -20.11
CA PRO A 467 2.81 7.39 -20.18
C PRO A 467 2.03 8.68 -20.46
N ALA A 468 0.86 8.59 -21.09
CA ALA A 468 0.03 9.76 -21.40
C ALA A 468 -0.79 10.27 -20.19
N LEU A 469 -0.99 9.44 -19.16
CA LEU A 469 -1.90 9.75 -18.05
C LEU A 469 -1.24 9.66 -16.69
N THR A 470 -0.29 8.75 -16.48
CA THR A 470 0.32 8.53 -15.17
C THR A 470 1.27 9.67 -14.81
N ARG A 471 1.05 10.28 -13.64
CA ARG A 471 1.88 11.35 -13.09
C ARG A 471 2.13 11.12 -11.59
N ALA A 472 3.38 11.32 -11.19
CA ALA A 472 3.74 11.46 -9.78
C ALA A 472 3.43 12.89 -9.30
N ILE A 473 2.95 13.04 -8.07
CA ILE A 473 2.65 14.32 -7.44
C ILE A 473 3.67 14.58 -6.32
N HIS A 474 4.28 15.75 -6.39
CA HIS A 474 5.33 16.17 -5.47
C HIS A 474 4.96 17.46 -4.76
N VAL A 475 5.36 17.61 -3.49
CA VAL A 475 5.39 18.93 -2.84
C VAL A 475 6.66 19.66 -3.28
N ASP A 476 6.54 20.93 -3.63
CA ASP A 476 7.66 21.77 -4.06
C ASP A 476 8.53 22.19 -2.86
N THR A 477 9.84 22.05 -2.98
CA THR A 477 10.80 22.48 -1.95
C THR A 477 10.66 23.97 -1.61
N ARG A 478 10.29 24.82 -2.56
CA ARG A 478 10.04 26.25 -2.31
C ARG A 478 8.84 26.44 -1.39
N TYR A 479 7.80 25.62 -1.51
CA TYR A 479 6.67 25.62 -0.57
C TYR A 479 7.09 25.17 0.83
N MET A 480 7.89 24.09 0.89
CA MET A 480 8.41 23.58 2.16
C MET A 480 9.22 24.65 2.89
N LEU A 481 10.15 25.30 2.18
CA LEU A 481 10.99 26.36 2.73
C LEU A 481 10.17 27.61 3.11
N PHE A 482 9.18 27.99 2.30
CA PHE A 482 8.23 29.07 2.63
C PHE A 482 7.48 28.78 3.94
N LEU A 483 6.95 27.57 4.11
CA LEU A 483 6.26 27.18 5.33
C LEU A 483 7.22 27.13 6.53
N LEU A 484 8.46 26.67 6.36
CA LEU A 484 9.46 26.71 7.44
C LEU A 484 9.82 28.13 7.87
N ASP A 485 10.06 29.03 6.91
CA ASP A 485 10.47 30.41 7.18
C ASP A 485 9.31 31.27 7.69
N ARG A 486 8.27 31.44 6.86
CA ARG A 486 7.19 32.42 7.07
C ARG A 486 6.12 31.88 8.02
N PHE A 487 5.75 30.60 7.87
CA PHE A 487 4.68 30.01 8.65
C PHE A 487 5.15 29.46 10.01
N ALA A 488 6.25 28.71 10.06
CA ALA A 488 6.72 28.06 11.29
C ALA A 488 7.77 28.89 12.06
N GLY A 489 8.50 29.79 11.39
CA GLY A 489 9.62 30.50 12.01
C GLY A 489 10.79 29.58 12.39
N ALA A 490 10.97 28.48 11.66
CA ALA A 490 11.91 27.39 11.95
C ALA A 490 13.37 27.72 11.57
N GLN A 491 13.88 28.86 12.03
CA GLN A 491 15.19 29.40 11.63
C GLN A 491 16.37 28.48 11.96
N THR A 492 16.29 27.70 13.04
CA THR A 492 17.34 26.72 13.39
C THR A 492 17.45 25.63 12.35
N LEU A 493 16.31 25.11 11.85
CA LEU A 493 16.29 24.08 10.82
C LEU A 493 16.77 24.65 9.49
N LEU A 494 16.32 25.84 9.11
CA LEU A 494 16.76 26.51 7.88
C LEU A 494 18.28 26.72 7.83
N LYS A 495 18.93 27.01 8.97
CA LYS A 495 20.39 27.12 9.07
C LYS A 495 21.13 25.79 8.96
N GLU A 496 20.46 24.68 9.25
CA GLU A 496 21.02 23.34 9.16
C GLU A 496 20.94 22.77 7.74
N LEU A 497 19.96 23.23 6.94
CA LEU A 497 19.78 22.79 5.55
C LEU A 497 20.82 23.44 4.63
N ASP A 498 21.40 22.63 3.73
CA ASP A 498 22.22 23.11 2.61
C ASP A 498 21.29 23.59 1.48
N ILE A 499 20.94 24.88 1.47
CA ILE A 499 19.99 25.47 0.51
C ILE A 499 20.75 26.07 -0.68
N THR A 500 20.39 25.67 -1.90
CA THR A 500 21.00 26.17 -3.14
C THR A 500 20.01 26.99 -3.97
N ASP A 501 20.50 28.02 -4.67
CA ASP A 501 19.65 28.90 -5.49
C ASP A 501 19.14 28.25 -6.77
N GLY A 502 19.69 27.08 -7.16
CA GLY A 502 19.40 26.36 -8.38
C GLY A 502 19.62 27.18 -9.66
N VAL A 503 20.64 26.86 -10.46
CA VAL A 503 20.85 27.56 -11.74
C VAL A 503 19.99 26.90 -12.83
N HIS A 504 19.17 27.67 -13.56
CA HIS A 504 18.63 27.18 -14.83
C HIS A 504 19.80 26.87 -15.77
N GLY A 505 20.12 25.59 -15.90
CA GLY A 505 20.89 25.12 -17.03
C GLY A 505 19.98 25.24 -18.24
N ALA A 506 20.08 26.34 -18.97
CA ALA A 506 19.58 26.43 -20.34
C ALA A 506 20.34 25.40 -21.18
N GLY A 507 19.94 24.13 -21.07
CA GLY A 507 20.05 23.18 -22.14
C GLY A 507 19.05 23.56 -23.22
N GLN A 508 19.21 24.75 -23.81
CA GLN A 508 18.73 24.95 -25.16
C GLN A 508 19.36 23.81 -25.96
N ARG A 509 18.53 22.86 -26.41
CA ARG A 509 18.84 22.16 -27.65
C ARG A 509 18.99 23.27 -28.69
N THR A 510 20.21 23.71 -28.93
CA THR A 510 20.51 24.43 -30.15
C THR A 510 20.19 23.47 -31.27
N ASP A 511 19.24 23.84 -32.12
CA ASP A 511 18.99 23.24 -33.44
C ASP A 511 20.24 23.38 -34.33
N ALA A 512 21.29 22.66 -33.97
CA ALA A 512 22.56 22.55 -34.68
C ALA A 512 22.92 21.06 -34.79
N GLY A 513 22.01 20.30 -35.38
CA GLY A 513 22.16 18.85 -35.58
C GLY A 513 21.26 18.30 -36.67
N ALA A 514 20.88 19.12 -37.66
CA ALA A 514 20.14 18.71 -38.85
C ALA A 514 20.87 19.16 -40.11
N ALA A 515 22.15 18.79 -40.23
CA ALA A 515 22.92 18.85 -41.48
C ALA A 515 24.29 18.19 -41.29
N ASN A 516 24.34 16.87 -41.29
CA ASN A 516 25.47 16.04 -41.79
C ASN A 516 25.27 14.60 -41.35
N ASP A 517 24.31 13.92 -41.98
CA ASP A 517 24.36 12.46 -42.05
C ASP A 517 23.87 11.97 -43.42
N GLU A 518 24.45 12.57 -44.46
CA GLU A 518 24.50 11.98 -45.79
C GLU A 518 25.96 11.95 -46.23
N ARG A 519 26.71 10.95 -45.76
CA ARG A 519 27.81 10.31 -46.50
C ARG A 519 28.43 9.17 -45.70
N GLY A 520 28.06 7.95 -46.11
CA GLY A 520 29.02 6.87 -46.23
C GLY A 520 28.89 5.74 -45.22
N MET A 521 28.24 4.66 -45.65
CA MET A 521 28.92 3.37 -45.74
C MET A 521 28.16 2.45 -46.70
N ARG A 522 28.67 2.40 -47.94
CA ARG A 522 28.67 1.18 -48.75
C ARG A 522 29.92 0.42 -48.34
N HIS A 523 29.77 -0.75 -47.75
CA HIS A 523 30.41 -2.00 -48.19
C HIS A 523 29.92 -3.17 -47.35
#